data_AF-D0UQE2-F1
#
_entry.id   AF-D0UQE2-F1
#
_cell.length_a   1.000
_cell.length_b   1.000
_cell.length_c   1.000
_cell.angle_alpha   90.00
_cell.angle_beta   90.00
_cell.angle_gamma   90.00
#
_symmetry.space_group_name_H-M   'P 1'
#
loop_
_entity.id
_entity.type
_entity.pdbx_description
1 polymer ?
#
loop_
_entity_poly.entity_id
_entity_poly.type
_entity_poly.pdbx_seq_one_letter_code
_entity_poly.pdbx_strand_id
1 'polypeptide(L)'
;EAVNLLSSNKYTEKQIGYLFISVLINTNSDLIKLIIQNIKNDLASKNPVHVNLAMQCIANIGSKDMAEAFGQEIPRLLVSAEAIDFVKSSAALCLLRLFRTSPELIPSGEWTSRIIHLLNDQNMGVVTAAVSLIESLVRHSAEEYRGCVSLAVSRLSRIVTSSYQDL
;
A
#
# COMPACT_ATOMS: atom_id res chain seq x y z
N GLU A 1 -21.12 -5.33 -16.59
CA GLU A 1 -21.07 -6.71 -16.07
C GLU A 1 -19.89 -6.96 -15.12
N ALA A 2 -18.62 -6.71 -15.51
CA ALA A 2 -17.47 -6.93 -14.61
C ALA A 2 -17.52 -6.09 -13.31
N VAL A 3 -18.06 -4.87 -13.35
CA VAL A 3 -18.26 -4.03 -12.15
C VAL A 3 -19.24 -4.65 -11.16
N ASN A 4 -20.23 -5.42 -11.62
CA ASN A 4 -21.18 -6.10 -10.73
C ASN A 4 -20.49 -7.23 -9.94
N LEU A 5 -19.44 -7.83 -10.51
CA LEU A 5 -18.64 -8.85 -9.82
C LEU A 5 -17.87 -8.26 -8.62
N LEU A 6 -17.54 -6.95 -8.65
CA LEU A 6 -16.93 -6.26 -7.52
C LEU A 6 -17.84 -6.19 -6.30
N SER A 7 -19.15 -6.19 -6.48
CA SER A 7 -20.10 -6.17 -5.37
C SER A 7 -20.43 -7.57 -4.84
N SER A 8 -19.88 -8.63 -5.43
CA SER A 8 -20.09 -10.01 -4.96
C SER A 8 -19.34 -10.29 -3.67
N ASN A 9 -19.95 -11.12 -2.80
CA ASN A 9 -19.31 -11.65 -1.59
C ASN A 9 -18.42 -12.87 -1.88
N LYS A 10 -18.46 -13.42 -3.10
CA LYS A 10 -17.58 -14.54 -3.48
C LYS A 10 -16.22 -14.01 -3.89
N TYR A 11 -15.18 -14.49 -3.19
CA TYR A 11 -13.79 -14.16 -3.47
C TYR A 11 -13.41 -14.34 -4.95
N THR A 12 -13.77 -15.47 -5.56
CA THR A 12 -13.41 -15.78 -6.96
C THR A 12 -14.04 -14.82 -7.96
N GLU A 13 -15.32 -14.47 -7.77
CA GLU A 13 -16.01 -13.48 -8.61
C GLU A 13 -15.37 -12.10 -8.46
N LYS A 14 -15.13 -11.67 -7.22
CA LYS A 14 -14.51 -10.38 -6.90
C LYS A 14 -13.07 -10.29 -7.44
N GLN A 15 -12.28 -11.35 -7.32
CA GLN A 15 -10.91 -11.43 -7.84
C GLN A 15 -10.88 -11.29 -9.38
N ILE A 16 -11.75 -12.01 -10.09
CA ILE A 16 -11.86 -11.91 -11.54
C ILE A 16 -12.31 -10.50 -11.95
N GLY A 17 -13.27 -9.91 -11.24
CA GLY A 17 -13.71 -8.53 -11.45
C GLY A 17 -12.57 -7.51 -11.30
N TYR A 18 -11.81 -7.59 -10.21
CA TYR A 18 -10.66 -6.71 -9.96
C TYR A 18 -9.54 -6.89 -10.99
N LEU A 19 -9.27 -8.12 -11.41
CA LEU A 19 -8.28 -8.39 -12.46
C LEU A 19 -8.73 -7.80 -13.80
N PHE A 20 -9.98 -8.04 -14.20
CA PHE A 20 -10.54 -7.51 -15.44
C PHE A 20 -10.44 -5.99 -15.49
N ILE A 21 -10.82 -5.33 -14.39
CA ILE A 21 -10.78 -3.87 -14.29
C ILE A 21 -9.35 -3.35 -14.28
N SER A 22 -8.41 -4.03 -13.62
CA SER A 22 -7.00 -3.62 -13.62
C SER A 22 -6.35 -3.70 -15.02
N VAL A 23 -6.84 -4.57 -15.91
CA VAL A 23 -6.28 -4.75 -17.26
C VAL A 23 -7.00 -3.89 -18.30
N LEU A 24 -8.33 -3.80 -18.23
CA LEU A 24 -9.18 -3.21 -19.27
C LEU A 24 -9.67 -1.81 -18.95
N ILE A 25 -9.12 -1.16 -17.92
CA ILE A 25 -9.58 0.18 -17.56
C ILE A 25 -9.35 1.13 -18.74
N ASN A 26 -10.47 1.62 -19.28
CA ASN A 26 -10.51 2.73 -20.21
C ASN A 26 -10.94 3.95 -19.39
N THR A 27 -10.43 5.14 -19.71
CA THR A 27 -10.68 6.40 -19.01
C THR A 27 -12.10 6.93 -19.21
N ASN A 28 -13.11 6.08 -19.02
CA ASN A 28 -14.50 6.48 -18.93
C ASN A 28 -14.80 6.90 -17.47
N SER A 29 -15.15 8.17 -17.29
CA SER A 29 -15.31 8.79 -15.98
C SER A 29 -16.37 8.13 -15.09
N ASP A 30 -17.45 7.57 -15.67
CA ASP A 30 -18.54 6.97 -14.88
C ASP A 30 -18.16 5.61 -14.31
N LEU A 31 -17.41 4.81 -15.08
CA LEU A 31 -16.90 3.52 -14.62
C LEU A 31 -15.86 3.71 -13.51
N ILE A 32 -14.95 4.67 -13.63
CA ILE A 32 -13.94 4.97 -12.62
C ILE A 32 -14.59 5.34 -11.28
N LYS A 33 -15.63 6.18 -11.27
CA LYS A 33 -16.35 6.54 -10.05
C LYS A 33 -16.97 5.33 -9.35
N LEU A 34 -17.60 4.43 -10.11
CA LEU A 34 -18.18 3.19 -9.57
C LEU A 34 -17.10 2.27 -9.00
N ILE A 35 -15.95 2.16 -9.66
CA ILE A 35 -14.82 1.35 -9.20
C ILE A 35 -14.27 1.92 -7.89
N ILE A 36 -14.03 3.23 -7.82
CA ILE A 36 -13.58 3.92 -6.60
C ILE A 36 -14.55 3.65 -5.45
N GLN A 37 -15.86 3.74 -5.68
CA GLN A 37 -16.85 3.48 -4.64
C GLN A 37 -16.81 2.02 -4.14
N ASN A 38 -16.65 1.05 -5.04
CA ASN A 38 -16.52 -0.36 -4.65
C ASN A 38 -15.22 -0.63 -3.88
N ILE A 39 -14.11 -0.04 -4.32
CA ILE A 39 -12.81 -0.12 -3.62
C ILE A 39 -12.94 0.43 -2.20
N LYS A 40 -13.59 1.60 -2.01
CA LYS A 40 -13.84 2.17 -0.67
C LYS A 40 -14.62 1.22 0.24
N ASN A 41 -15.66 0.57 -0.29
CA ASN A 41 -16.43 -0.42 0.47
C ASN A 41 -15.56 -1.63 0.88
N ASP A 42 -14.65 -2.07 0.01
CA ASP A 42 -13.75 -3.19 0.31
C ASP A 42 -12.63 -2.81 1.27
N LEU A 43 -12.09 -1.59 1.20
CA LEU A 43 -11.12 -1.07 2.17
C LEU A 43 -11.74 -0.91 3.57
N ALA A 44 -13.03 -0.58 3.65
CA ALA A 44 -13.79 -0.53 4.90
C ALA A 44 -14.21 -1.92 5.42
N SER A 45 -14.01 -2.98 4.63
CA SER A 45 -14.36 -4.35 5.04
C SER A 45 -13.41 -4.88 6.11
N LYS A 46 -13.95 -5.69 7.03
CA LYS A 46 -13.13 -6.43 8.00
C LYS A 46 -12.37 -7.60 7.37
N ASN A 47 -12.66 -7.96 6.12
CA ASN A 47 -12.00 -9.05 5.43
C ASN A 47 -10.68 -8.57 4.80
N PRO A 48 -9.50 -8.96 5.33
CA PRO A 48 -8.22 -8.50 4.81
C PRO A 48 -7.95 -8.93 3.37
N VAL A 49 -8.58 -10.01 2.90
CA VAL A 49 -8.44 -10.47 1.52
C VAL A 49 -9.09 -9.48 0.55
N HIS A 50 -10.26 -8.95 0.90
CA HIS A 50 -10.96 -7.94 0.08
C HIS A 50 -10.19 -6.62 0.06
N VAL A 51 -9.73 -6.19 1.23
CA VAL A 51 -8.88 -5.00 1.39
C VAL A 51 -7.64 -5.11 0.50
N ASN A 52 -7.00 -6.28 0.48
CA ASN A 52 -5.82 -6.50 -0.35
C ASN A 52 -6.11 -6.52 -1.85
N LEU A 53 -7.19 -7.16 -2.30
CA LEU A 53 -7.60 -7.12 -3.71
C LEU A 53 -7.85 -5.68 -4.17
N ALA A 54 -8.53 -4.89 -3.34
CA ALA A 54 -8.79 -3.48 -3.57
C ALA A 54 -7.47 -2.68 -3.69
N MET A 55 -6.53 -2.87 -2.75
CA MET A 55 -5.22 -2.21 -2.81
C MET A 55 -4.38 -2.61 -4.03
N GLN A 56 -4.39 -3.88 -4.41
CA GLN A 56 -3.70 -4.34 -5.63
C GLN A 56 -4.31 -3.69 -6.87
N CYS A 57 -5.63 -3.55 -6.92
CA CYS A 57 -6.29 -2.86 -8.03
C CYS A 57 -5.89 -1.38 -8.10
N ILE A 58 -5.88 -0.69 -6.95
CA ILE A 58 -5.40 0.71 -6.87
C ILE A 58 -3.97 0.83 -7.39
N ALA A 59 -3.06 -0.07 -6.95
CA ALA A 59 -1.67 -0.06 -7.38
C ALA A 59 -1.51 -0.35 -8.88
N ASN A 60 -2.28 -1.30 -9.42
CA ASN A 60 -2.21 -1.67 -10.83
C ASN A 60 -2.72 -0.54 -11.74
N ILE A 61 -3.84 0.10 -11.37
CA ILE A 61 -4.41 1.22 -12.14
C ILE A 61 -3.54 2.46 -11.98
N GLY A 62 -3.23 2.86 -10.75
CA GLY A 62 -2.33 3.96 -10.44
C GLY A 62 -2.65 5.28 -11.13
N SER A 63 -3.93 5.57 -11.38
CA SER A 63 -4.38 6.83 -12.03
C SER A 63 -4.42 7.99 -11.02
N LYS A 64 -4.50 9.22 -11.54
CA LYS A 64 -4.64 10.41 -10.70
C LYS A 64 -5.92 10.37 -9.86
N ASP A 65 -7.04 9.92 -10.43
CA ASP A 65 -8.31 9.78 -9.69
C ASP A 65 -8.16 8.82 -8.49
N MET A 66 -7.37 7.76 -8.62
CA MET A 66 -7.08 6.83 -7.52
C MET A 66 -6.22 7.50 -6.45
N ALA A 67 -5.21 8.28 -6.84
CA ALA A 67 -4.39 9.03 -5.89
C ALA A 67 -5.22 10.07 -5.12
N GLU A 68 -6.13 10.79 -5.80
CA GLU A 68 -7.04 11.75 -5.17
C GLU A 68 -8.02 11.07 -4.21
N ALA A 69 -8.55 9.91 -4.59
CA ALA A 69 -9.52 9.19 -3.78
C ALA A 69 -8.90 8.50 -2.54
N PHE A 70 -7.67 8.00 -2.64
CA PHE A 70 -7.09 7.07 -1.65
C PHE A 70 -5.78 7.54 -1.01
N GLY A 71 -5.20 8.67 -1.45
CA GLY A 71 -3.91 9.17 -0.95
C GLY A 71 -3.83 9.41 0.56
N GLN A 72 -4.98 9.63 1.21
CA GLN A 72 -5.11 9.79 2.67
C GLN A 72 -5.45 8.47 3.39
N GLU A 73 -6.18 7.57 2.71
CA GLU A 73 -6.71 6.34 3.31
C GLU A 73 -5.65 5.24 3.37
N ILE A 74 -4.81 5.10 2.35
CA ILE A 74 -3.77 4.07 2.30
C ILE A 74 -2.70 4.25 3.39
N PRO A 75 -2.12 5.45 3.63
CA PRO A 75 -1.20 5.67 4.74
C PRO A 75 -1.83 5.34 6.10
N ARG A 76 -3.10 5.69 6.29
CA ARG A 76 -3.84 5.39 7.52
C ARG A 76 -3.98 3.88 7.75
N LEU A 77 -4.29 3.12 6.69
CA LEU A 77 -4.35 1.65 6.75
C LEU A 77 -2.97 1.04 7.02
N LEU A 78 -1.92 1.57 6.38
CA LEU A 78 -0.54 1.11 6.57
C LEU A 78 -0.08 1.20 8.03
N VAL A 79 -0.45 2.28 8.73
CA VAL A 79 -0.05 2.49 10.13
C VAL A 79 -1.08 1.97 11.15
N SER A 80 -2.14 1.32 10.69
CA SER A 80 -3.16 0.77 11.56
C SER A 80 -2.61 -0.41 12.36
N ALA A 81 -2.84 -0.41 13.68
CA ALA A 81 -2.43 -1.50 14.55
C ALA A 81 -3.22 -2.80 14.29
N GLU A 82 -4.42 -2.68 13.73
CA GLU A 82 -5.29 -3.82 13.40
C GLU A 82 -4.93 -4.47 12.05
N ALA A 83 -4.09 -3.82 11.24
CA ALA A 83 -3.67 -4.36 9.96
C ALA A 83 -2.71 -5.52 10.16
N ILE A 84 -3.03 -6.66 9.55
CA ILE A 84 -2.15 -7.82 9.50
C ILE A 84 -1.00 -7.59 8.51
N ASP A 85 0.10 -8.30 8.71
CA ASP A 85 1.38 -8.04 8.03
C ASP A 85 1.28 -7.97 6.50
N PHE A 86 0.55 -8.90 5.87
CA PHE A 86 0.44 -8.91 4.41
C PHE A 86 -0.36 -7.71 3.87
N VAL A 87 -1.31 -7.19 4.64
CA VAL A 87 -2.08 -5.98 4.29
C VAL A 87 -1.15 -4.77 4.40
N LYS A 88 -0.29 -4.71 5.43
CA LYS A 88 0.71 -3.64 5.58
C LYS A 88 1.70 -3.63 4.41
N SER A 89 2.23 -4.79 4.01
CA SER A 89 3.18 -4.85 2.89
C SER A 89 2.53 -4.39 1.57
N SER A 90 1.30 -4.82 1.30
CA SER A 90 0.53 -4.33 0.15
C SER A 90 0.20 -2.84 0.23
N ALA A 91 -0.15 -2.32 1.41
CA ALA A 91 -0.44 -0.90 1.62
C ALA A 91 0.81 -0.04 1.38
N ALA A 92 1.99 -0.47 1.83
CA ALA A 92 3.24 0.24 1.61
C ALA A 92 3.58 0.34 0.11
N LEU A 93 3.42 -0.75 -0.64
CA LEU A 93 3.66 -0.77 -2.10
C LEU A 93 2.58 0.01 -2.87
N CYS A 94 1.33 -0.08 -2.44
CA CYS A 94 0.22 0.70 -3.01
C CYS A 94 0.48 2.21 -2.83
N LEU A 95 0.86 2.62 -1.61
CA LEU A 95 1.23 3.99 -1.30
C LEU A 95 2.43 4.46 -2.13
N LEU A 96 3.45 3.62 -2.26
CA LEU A 96 4.62 3.91 -3.10
C LEU A 96 4.21 4.16 -4.56
N ARG A 97 3.29 3.37 -5.10
CA ARG A 97 2.79 3.54 -6.46
C ARG A 97 2.02 4.84 -6.62
N LEU A 98 1.11 5.16 -5.69
CA LEU A 98 0.38 6.42 -5.69
C LEU A 98 1.32 7.63 -5.57
N PHE A 99 2.35 7.52 -4.72
CA PHE A 99 3.35 8.57 -4.53
C PHE A 99 4.14 8.84 -5.81
N ARG A 100 4.45 7.79 -6.58
CA ARG A 100 5.12 7.94 -7.89
C ARG A 100 4.20 8.54 -8.97
N THR A 101 2.90 8.35 -8.87
CA THR A 101 1.93 8.93 -9.82
C THR A 101 1.68 10.41 -9.52
N SER A 102 1.35 10.74 -8.28
CA SER A 102 0.93 12.09 -7.86
C SER A 102 1.45 12.39 -6.46
N PRO A 103 2.74 12.73 -6.30
CA PRO A 103 3.34 13.03 -5.01
C PRO A 103 2.65 14.20 -4.31
N GLU A 104 2.09 15.15 -5.07
CA GLU A 104 1.39 16.33 -4.56
C GLU A 104 0.11 16.03 -3.77
N LEU A 105 -0.48 14.85 -3.98
CA LEU A 105 -1.71 14.42 -3.32
C LEU A 105 -1.45 13.64 -2.03
N ILE A 106 -0.21 13.25 -1.78
CA ILE A 106 0.15 12.44 -0.63
C ILE A 106 0.68 13.37 0.47
N PRO A 107 -0.01 13.47 1.61
CA PRO A 107 0.40 14.35 2.68
C PRO A 107 1.73 13.86 3.28
N SER A 108 2.74 14.74 3.31
CA SER A 108 3.97 14.50 4.06
C SER A 108 3.78 14.81 5.55
N GLY A 109 4.56 14.15 6.41
CA GLY A 109 4.71 14.52 7.82
C GLY A 109 3.93 13.68 8.85
N GLU A 110 2.61 13.51 8.72
CA GLU A 110 1.81 12.86 9.78
C GLU A 110 2.20 11.39 10.00
N TRP A 111 2.43 10.67 8.90
CA TRP A 111 2.69 9.23 8.92
C TRP A 111 4.18 8.88 8.96
N THR A 112 5.07 9.87 8.78
CA THR A 112 6.52 9.69 8.61
C THR A 112 7.14 8.87 9.73
N SER A 113 6.89 9.23 10.99
CA SER A 113 7.44 8.52 12.15
C SER A 113 6.99 7.06 12.21
N ARG A 114 5.71 6.80 11.91
CA ARG A 114 5.13 5.44 11.93
C ARG A 114 5.65 4.59 10.78
N ILE A 115 5.78 5.17 9.58
CA ILE A 115 6.36 4.49 8.42
C ILE A 115 7.81 4.11 8.69
N ILE A 116 8.60 5.01 9.28
CA ILE A 116 9.99 4.71 9.69
C ILE A 116 10.02 3.58 10.73
N HIS A 117 9.06 3.53 11.65
CA HIS A 117 8.98 2.46 12.65
C HIS A 117 8.65 1.09 12.05
N LEU A 118 8.06 1.00 10.84
CA LEU A 118 7.85 -0.27 10.15
C LEU A 118 9.16 -1.00 9.82
N LEU A 119 10.32 -0.31 9.80
CA LEU A 119 11.63 -0.96 9.71
C LEU A 119 11.93 -1.85 10.93
N ASN A 120 11.22 -1.64 12.04
CA ASN A 120 11.31 -2.49 13.21
C ASN A 120 10.26 -3.61 13.27
N ASP A 121 9.46 -3.80 12.22
CA ASP A 121 8.52 -4.92 12.19
C ASP A 121 9.25 -6.28 12.26
N GLN A 122 8.58 -7.30 12.80
CA GLN A 122 9.12 -8.66 12.86
C GLN A 122 9.05 -9.34 11.49
N ASN A 123 8.08 -8.96 10.66
CA ASN A 123 7.85 -9.54 9.37
C ASN A 123 8.75 -8.89 8.30
N MET A 124 9.70 -9.66 7.76
CA MET A 124 10.62 -9.18 6.73
C MET A 124 9.92 -8.72 5.43
N GLY A 125 8.73 -9.25 5.14
CA GLY A 125 7.91 -8.80 4.01
C GLY A 125 7.39 -7.37 4.19
N VAL A 126 6.99 -7.01 5.42
CA VAL A 126 6.60 -5.63 5.77
C VAL A 126 7.81 -4.72 5.70
N VAL A 127 8.94 -5.13 6.27
CA VAL A 127 10.19 -4.35 6.24
C VAL A 127 10.63 -4.07 4.79
N THR A 128 10.62 -5.08 3.91
CA THR A 128 11.03 -4.93 2.51
C THR A 128 10.15 -3.93 1.75
N ALA A 129 8.83 -4.01 1.94
CA ALA A 129 7.89 -3.08 1.34
C ALA A 129 8.06 -1.65 1.90
N ALA A 130 8.26 -1.54 3.22
CA ALA A 130 8.49 -0.26 3.89
C ALA A 130 9.81 0.40 3.43
N VAL A 131 10.89 -0.36 3.27
CA VAL A 131 12.17 0.15 2.73
C VAL A 131 11.97 0.73 1.34
N SER A 132 11.26 0.03 0.45
CA SER A 132 10.99 0.49 -0.93
C SER A 132 10.20 1.82 -0.95
N LEU A 133 9.24 1.95 -0.02
CA LEU A 133 8.48 3.18 0.18
C LEU A 133 9.37 4.31 0.71
N ILE A 134 10.10 4.06 1.80
CA ILE A 134 10.98 5.04 2.46
C ILE A 134 12.05 5.53 1.49
N GLU A 135 12.65 4.66 0.68
CA GLU A 135 13.65 5.04 -0.31
C GLU A 135 13.12 6.10 -1.29
N SER A 136 11.87 5.94 -1.76
CA SER A 136 11.26 6.91 -2.68
C SER A 136 10.87 8.21 -1.97
N LEU A 137 10.46 8.14 -0.70
CA LEU A 137 10.13 9.32 0.11
C LEU A 137 11.37 10.13 0.49
N VAL A 138 12.47 9.47 0.86
CA VAL A 138 13.76 10.11 1.20
C VAL A 138 14.31 10.90 0.01
N ARG A 139 14.15 10.39 -1.22
CA ARG A 139 14.57 11.11 -2.43
C ARG A 139 13.83 12.43 -2.63
N HIS A 140 12.64 12.57 -2.06
CA HIS A 140 11.84 13.79 -2.13
C HIS A 140 12.06 14.70 -0.91
N SER A 141 12.06 14.12 0.30
CA SER A 141 12.13 14.85 1.57
C SER A 141 13.17 14.23 2.52
N ALA A 142 14.46 14.36 2.20
CA ALA A 142 15.53 13.70 2.93
C ALA A 142 15.59 14.04 4.44
N GLU A 143 15.28 15.29 4.81
CA GLU A 143 15.33 15.77 6.19
C GLU A 143 14.32 15.06 7.10
N GLU A 144 13.09 14.82 6.62
CA GLU A 144 12.01 14.19 7.39
C GLU A 144 12.30 12.72 7.72
N TYR A 145 13.05 12.04 6.86
CA TYR A 145 13.31 10.60 6.97
C TYR A 145 14.69 10.26 7.55
N ARG A 146 15.46 11.24 8.05
CA ARG A 146 16.78 11.00 8.67
C ARG A 146 16.77 9.90 9.75
N GLY A 147 15.68 9.78 10.50
CA GLY A 147 15.49 8.76 11.52
C GLY A 147 15.51 7.31 10.99
N CYS A 148 15.34 7.09 9.69
CA CYS A 148 15.39 5.75 9.11
C CYS A 148 16.81 5.16 9.05
N VAL A 149 17.85 6.00 9.02
CA VAL A 149 19.24 5.56 8.82
C VAL A 149 19.72 4.71 10.00
N SER A 150 19.53 5.18 11.22
CA SER A 150 19.96 4.44 12.43
C SER A 150 19.25 3.08 12.55
N LEU A 151 17.95 3.06 12.24
CA LEU A 151 17.14 1.85 12.22
C LEU A 151 17.58 0.87 11.12
N ALA A 152 17.79 1.37 9.90
CA ALA A 152 18.24 0.54 8.78
C ALA A 152 19.63 -0.08 9.06
N VAL A 153 20.57 0.71 9.60
CA VAL A 153 21.91 0.21 9.98
C VAL A 153 21.82 -0.86 11.07
N SER A 154 21.03 -0.61 12.13
CA SER A 154 20.83 -1.58 13.21
C SER A 154 20.21 -2.88 12.70
N ARG A 155 19.19 -2.78 11.82
CA ARG A 155 18.54 -3.93 11.22
C ARG A 155 19.46 -4.72 10.29
N LEU A 156 20.21 -4.05 9.42
CA LEU A 156 21.18 -4.69 8.54
C LEU A 156 22.25 -5.42 9.34
N SER A 157 22.78 -4.81 10.41
CA SER A 157 23.73 -5.46 11.31
C SER A 157 23.15 -6.74 11.92
N ARG A 158 21.90 -6.70 12.39
CA ARG A 158 21.24 -7.90 12.95
C ARG A 158 21.07 -9.00 11.92
N ILE A 159 20.66 -8.68 10.69
CA ILE A 159 20.47 -9.65 9.61
C ILE A 159 21.81 -10.34 9.29
N VAL A 160 22.86 -9.54 9.06
CA VAL A 160 24.19 -10.05 8.74
C VAL A 160 24.72 -10.94 9.87
N THR A 161 24.61 -10.51 11.13
CA THR A 161 25.09 -11.29 12.28
C THR A 161 24.25 -12.53 12.57
N SER A 162 22.93 -12.51 12.35
CA SER A 162 22.09 -13.71 12.53
C SER A 162 22.47 -14.84 11.58
N SER A 163 22.86 -14.52 10.34
CA SER A 163 23.31 -15.52 9.37
C SER A 163 24.60 -16.24 9.77
N TYR A 164 25.38 -15.69 10.70
CA TYR A 164 26.60 -16.33 11.23
C TYR A 164 26.32 -17.27 12.42
N GLN A 165 25.13 -17.25 13.01
CA GLN A 165 24.80 -18.14 14.14
C GLN A 165 24.19 -19.47 13.70
N ASP A 166 23.75 -19.57 12.44
CA ASP A 166 23.19 -20.80 11.84
C ASP A 166 24.21 -21.61 11.01
N LEU A 167 25.52 -21.27 11.11
CA LEU A 167 26.67 -21.92 10.46
C LEU A 167 27.63 -22.47 11.51
#